data_AF-A0A9D9LPG5-F1
#
_entry.id   AF-A0A9D9LPG5-F1
#
_cell.length_a   1.000
_cell.length_b   1.000
_cell.length_c   1.000
_cell.angle_alpha   90.00
_cell.angle_beta   90.00
_cell.angle_gamma   90.00
#
_symmetry.space_group_name_H-M   'P 1'
#
loop_
_entity.id
_entity.type
_entity.pdbx_description
1 polymer ?
#
loop_
_entity_poly.entity_id
_entity_poly.type
_entity_poly.pdbx_seq_one_letter_code
_entity_poly.pdbx_strand_id
1 'polypeptide(L)'
;LLEGVVAKYEERFGVKYDISFSVQKSSTDTVAVNPDNTPFRNDDGTLLFRPAGHGALIANLDEIAADVIFIKNIDNVTTDARRADTVLYKKALAGLLVEIQERAFAALKELREGASAMRTAEIAQMIEEELCTKLPDEWTPELLIELLDRPIRVCGMVRNDGEPGGGPFWVEGKRGECALQIAESSQISPEDAPMMSGATHFNPVDLVCAPARYDGTKFDLTKYTDPATGFISSKSKDGRELRAQELPGLWNGAMADWTTIFVDVPLATFSPVKVVNDLLRPEHQ
;
A
#
# COMPACT_ATOMS: atom_id res chain seq x y z
N LEU A 1 9.07 27.94 3.07
CA LEU A 1 10.30 27.11 3.11
C LEU A 1 10.48 26.34 1.80
N LEU A 2 9.45 25.60 1.35
CA LEU A 2 9.45 24.86 0.09
C LEU A 2 9.76 25.74 -1.14
N GLU A 3 9.01 26.82 -1.35
CA GLU A 3 9.20 27.76 -2.48
C GLU A 3 10.64 28.29 -2.60
N GLY A 4 11.33 28.47 -1.46
CA GLY A 4 12.70 28.96 -1.41
C GLY A 4 13.76 27.95 -1.88
N VAL A 5 13.40 26.68 -2.09
CA VAL A 5 14.34 25.64 -2.53
C VAL A 5 13.96 24.99 -3.87
N VAL A 6 12.72 25.16 -4.36
CA VAL A 6 12.23 24.52 -5.60
C VAL A 6 13.14 24.80 -6.79
N ALA A 7 13.38 26.07 -7.13
CA ALA A 7 14.17 26.45 -8.31
C ALA A 7 15.58 25.84 -8.30
N LYS A 8 16.22 25.78 -7.12
CA LYS A 8 17.54 25.18 -6.94
C LYS A 8 17.55 23.69 -7.29
N TYR A 9 16.51 22.95 -6.87
CA TYR A 9 16.44 21.51 -7.14
C TYR A 9 15.96 21.20 -8.56
N GLU A 10 15.07 22.01 -9.13
CA GLU A 10 14.69 21.90 -10.55
C GLU A 10 15.91 22.04 -11.46
N GLU A 11 16.74 23.06 -11.23
CA GLU A 11 17.98 23.27 -11.98
C GLU A 11 18.97 22.11 -11.76
N ARG A 12 19.18 21.70 -10.51
CA ARG A 12 20.12 20.62 -10.16
C ARG A 12 19.78 19.29 -10.85
N PHE A 13 18.50 18.97 -10.99
CA PHE A 13 18.07 17.68 -11.51
C PHE A 13 17.51 17.74 -12.93
N GLY A 14 17.37 18.93 -13.52
CA GLY A 14 16.82 19.10 -14.87
C GLY A 14 15.35 18.69 -14.98
N VAL A 15 14.56 18.91 -13.92
CA VAL A 15 13.14 18.53 -13.83
C VAL A 15 12.27 19.73 -13.49
N LYS A 16 10.97 19.56 -13.68
CA LYS A 16 9.95 20.47 -13.14
C LYS A 16 9.18 19.77 -12.04
N TYR A 17 9.02 20.47 -10.92
CA TYR A 17 8.24 19.95 -9.80
C TYR A 17 6.85 20.58 -9.82
N ASP A 18 5.83 19.74 -9.94
CA ASP A 18 4.47 20.12 -9.56
C ASP A 18 4.25 19.67 -8.12
N ILE A 19 4.13 20.63 -7.20
CA ILE A 19 4.00 20.36 -5.78
C ILE A 19 2.67 20.91 -5.29
N SER A 20 1.82 20.00 -4.84
CA SER A 20 0.57 20.31 -4.17
C SER A 20 0.48 19.55 -2.85
N PHE A 21 -0.44 19.98 -2.01
CA PHE A 21 -0.77 19.29 -0.77
C PHE A 21 -2.17 18.72 -0.91
N SER A 22 -2.32 17.46 -0.51
CA SER A 22 -3.61 16.81 -0.40
C SER A 22 -3.84 16.47 1.07
N VAL A 23 -5.06 16.73 1.55
CA VAL A 23 -5.49 16.39 2.90
C VAL A 23 -6.55 15.31 2.80
N GLN A 24 -6.61 14.43 3.80
CA GLN A 24 -7.68 13.44 3.89
C GLN A 24 -9.04 14.14 3.75
N LYS A 25 -9.87 13.64 2.83
CA LYS A 25 -11.18 14.22 2.54
C LYS A 25 -12.09 14.06 3.75
N SER A 26 -12.67 15.15 4.26
CA SER A 26 -13.60 15.09 5.40
C SER A 26 -14.86 14.25 5.13
N SER A 27 -15.21 14.02 3.86
CA SER A 27 -16.29 13.09 3.47
C SER A 27 -15.98 11.62 3.79
N THR A 28 -14.73 11.30 4.14
CA THR A 28 -14.31 9.96 4.58
C THR A 28 -14.27 9.82 6.11
N ASP A 29 -14.60 10.89 6.84
CA ASP A 29 -14.61 10.86 8.30
C ASP A 29 -15.74 9.94 8.81
N THR A 30 -15.45 9.20 9.86
CA THR A 30 -16.41 8.31 10.51
C THR A 30 -16.97 8.95 11.77
N VAL A 31 -18.22 8.59 12.09
CA VAL A 31 -18.88 9.04 13.32
C VAL A 31 -18.23 8.36 14.53
N ALA A 32 -17.90 9.15 15.55
CA ALA A 32 -17.49 8.63 16.84
C ALA A 32 -18.71 8.24 17.68
N VAL A 33 -18.59 7.16 18.45
CA VAL A 33 -19.63 6.67 19.36
C VAL A 33 -19.08 6.51 20.77
N ASN A 34 -19.97 6.61 21.76
CA ASN A 34 -19.68 6.26 23.14
C ASN A 34 -19.44 4.74 23.26
N PRO A 35 -18.88 4.24 24.39
CA PRO A 35 -18.71 2.80 24.61
C PRO A 35 -19.99 1.96 24.52
N ASP A 36 -21.16 2.57 24.72
CA ASP A 36 -22.50 1.98 24.56
C ASP A 36 -23.06 2.07 23.12
N ASN A 37 -22.24 2.51 22.16
CA ASN A 37 -22.55 2.73 20.74
C ASN A 37 -23.57 3.85 20.46
N THR A 38 -23.94 4.68 21.44
CA THR A 38 -24.70 5.90 21.16
C THR A 38 -23.80 6.98 20.52
N PRO A 39 -24.32 7.88 19.67
CA PRO A 39 -23.48 8.89 19.01
C PRO A 39 -22.73 9.78 20.02
N PHE A 40 -21.42 9.90 19.85
CA PHE A 40 -20.60 10.80 20.67
C PHE A 40 -20.86 12.25 20.24
N ARG A 41 -21.09 13.14 21.21
CA ARG A 41 -21.37 14.55 20.96
C ARG A 41 -20.32 15.45 21.61
N ASN A 42 -19.95 16.50 20.88
CA ASN A 42 -19.20 17.61 21.44
C ASN A 42 -20.05 18.36 22.49
N ASP A 43 -19.42 19.25 23.24
CA ASP A 43 -20.09 20.01 24.31
C ASP A 43 -21.19 20.96 23.79
N ASP A 44 -21.11 21.35 22.51
CA ASP A 44 -22.13 22.13 21.79
C ASP A 44 -23.30 21.26 21.25
N GLY A 45 -23.26 19.95 21.49
CA GLY A 45 -24.27 18.98 21.08
C GLY A 45 -24.12 18.45 19.65
N THR A 46 -23.13 18.89 18.86
CA THR A 46 -22.92 18.35 17.50
C THR A 46 -22.32 16.95 17.55
N LEU A 47 -22.51 16.17 16.49
CA LEU A 47 -21.83 14.88 16.33
C LEU A 47 -20.33 15.09 16.14
N LEU A 48 -19.53 14.21 16.74
CA LEU A 48 -18.10 14.16 16.50
C LEU A 48 -17.79 13.23 15.32
N PHE A 49 -17.18 13.80 14.28
CA PHE A 49 -16.57 13.06 13.19
C PHE A 49 -15.05 13.02 13.36
N ARG A 50 -14.42 11.93 12.93
CA ARG A 50 -12.98 11.74 13.05
C ARG A 50 -12.38 11.22 11.74
N PRO A 51 -11.12 11.58 11.45
CA PRO A 51 -10.36 10.95 10.39
C PRO A 51 -10.32 9.43 10.58
N ALA A 52 -10.69 8.69 9.54
CA ALA A 52 -10.85 7.25 9.58
C ALA A 52 -9.58 6.44 9.24
N GLY A 53 -8.40 6.94 9.64
CA GLY A 53 -7.11 6.28 9.40
C GLY A 53 -6.57 6.46 7.97
N HIS A 54 -5.34 5.99 7.75
CA HIS A 54 -4.62 6.18 6.47
C HIS A 54 -5.32 5.52 5.28
N GLY A 55 -6.19 4.53 5.52
CA GLY A 55 -7.06 3.93 4.51
C GLY A 55 -7.87 4.92 3.67
N ALA A 56 -8.31 6.01 4.31
CA ALA A 56 -9.07 7.07 3.66
C ALA A 56 -8.31 7.75 2.49
N LEU A 57 -6.97 7.66 2.48
CA LEU A 57 -6.13 8.25 1.44
C LEU A 57 -6.24 7.56 0.09
N ILE A 58 -6.91 6.40 -0.01
CA ILE A 58 -7.17 5.77 -1.32
C ILE A 58 -7.92 6.71 -2.26
N ALA A 59 -8.84 7.54 -1.73
CA ALA A 59 -9.57 8.53 -2.50
C ALA A 59 -8.72 9.73 -2.92
N ASN A 60 -7.61 10.00 -2.22
CA ASN A 60 -6.64 11.01 -2.60
C ASN A 60 -5.67 10.44 -3.65
N LEU A 61 -5.24 9.20 -3.48
CA LEU A 61 -4.41 8.46 -4.43
C LEU A 61 -5.13 8.27 -5.78
N ASP A 62 -6.45 8.04 -5.75
CA ASP A 62 -7.28 7.93 -6.94
C ASP A 62 -7.40 9.24 -7.74
N GLU A 63 -7.07 10.40 -7.17
CA GLU A 63 -7.04 11.67 -7.91
C GLU A 63 -5.70 11.94 -8.60
N ILE A 64 -4.65 11.19 -8.26
CA ILE A 64 -3.32 11.38 -8.84
C ILE A 64 -3.30 10.81 -10.26
N ALA A 65 -3.06 11.68 -11.24
CA ALA A 65 -2.86 11.31 -12.64
C ALA A 65 -1.35 11.10 -12.90
N ALA A 66 -0.88 9.87 -12.73
CA ALA A 66 0.51 9.49 -12.98
C ALA A 66 0.61 8.01 -13.36
N ASP A 67 1.59 7.66 -14.20
CA ASP A 67 1.86 6.27 -14.59
C ASP A 67 2.50 5.47 -13.46
N VAL A 68 3.35 6.12 -12.66
CA VAL A 68 4.05 5.54 -11.52
C VAL A 68 3.91 6.45 -10.30
N ILE A 69 3.49 5.89 -9.18
CA ILE A 69 3.30 6.62 -7.92
C ILE A 69 4.19 6.01 -6.84
N PHE A 70 5.03 6.84 -6.21
CA PHE A 70 5.82 6.45 -5.05
C PHE A 70 5.09 6.85 -3.77
N ILE A 71 4.89 5.89 -2.86
CA ILE A 71 4.30 6.13 -1.54
C ILE A 71 5.37 5.87 -0.50
N LYS A 72 5.57 6.86 0.38
CA LYS A 72 6.51 6.80 1.50
C LYS A 72 5.98 7.55 2.70
N ASN A 73 6.20 7.02 3.90
CA ASN A 73 5.96 7.79 5.11
C ASN A 73 6.95 8.96 5.23
N ILE A 74 6.46 10.09 5.74
CA ILE A 74 7.21 11.33 5.90
C ILE A 74 8.29 11.25 6.99
N ASP A 75 8.14 10.33 7.94
CA ASP A 75 9.07 10.11 9.06
C ASP A 75 10.28 9.26 8.66
N ASN A 76 10.17 8.47 7.58
CA ASN A 76 11.32 7.76 7.02
C ASN A 76 12.16 8.75 6.21
N VAL A 77 13.18 9.33 6.83
CA VAL A 77 14.07 10.33 6.21
C VAL A 77 15.52 10.04 6.59
N THR A 78 16.43 10.29 5.67
CA THR A 78 17.87 10.08 5.87
C THR A 78 18.66 11.27 5.34
N THR A 79 19.95 11.34 5.67
CA THR A 79 20.83 12.41 5.21
C THR A 79 21.28 12.21 3.76
N ASP A 80 21.68 13.29 3.09
CA ASP A 80 22.14 13.24 1.70
C ASP A 80 23.33 12.28 1.49
N ALA A 81 24.16 12.07 2.52
CA ALA A 81 25.28 11.12 2.48
C ALA A 81 24.84 9.65 2.51
N ARG A 82 23.65 9.35 3.04
CA ARG A 82 23.14 7.98 3.26
C ARG A 82 22.00 7.57 2.33
N ARG A 83 21.47 8.50 1.52
CA ARG A 83 20.36 8.24 0.59
C ARG A 83 20.69 7.37 -0.63
N ALA A 84 21.96 6.97 -0.82
CA ALA A 84 22.40 6.27 -2.03
C ALA A 84 21.61 4.96 -2.26
N ASP A 85 21.48 4.15 -1.22
CA ASP A 85 20.70 2.91 -1.27
C ASP A 85 19.22 3.19 -1.53
N THR A 86 18.63 4.18 -0.87
CA THR A 86 17.24 4.59 -1.12
C THR A 86 17.01 4.95 -2.59
N VAL A 87 17.92 5.70 -3.21
CA VAL A 87 17.80 6.09 -4.62
C VAL A 87 17.95 4.89 -5.54
N LEU A 88 18.94 4.02 -5.27
CA LEU A 88 19.18 2.81 -6.07
C LEU A 88 17.96 1.90 -6.03
N TYR A 89 17.46 1.58 -4.83
CA TYR A 89 16.34 0.66 -4.67
C TYR A 89 15.02 1.26 -5.15
N LYS A 90 14.77 2.57 -4.99
CA LYS A 90 13.60 3.19 -5.62
C LYS A 90 13.59 3.05 -7.14
N LYS A 91 14.76 3.17 -7.79
CA LYS A 91 14.88 2.92 -9.23
C LYS A 91 14.67 1.44 -9.57
N ALA A 92 15.21 0.53 -8.77
CA ALA A 92 15.04 -0.91 -8.98
C ALA A 92 13.57 -1.34 -8.84
N LEU A 93 12.89 -0.89 -7.78
CA LEU A 93 11.46 -1.16 -7.56
C LEU A 93 10.60 -0.61 -8.70
N ALA A 94 10.88 0.60 -9.17
CA ALA A 94 10.18 1.18 -10.31
C ALA A 94 10.47 0.47 -11.63
N GLY A 95 11.72 0.06 -11.86
CA GLY A 95 12.09 -0.74 -13.04
C GLY A 95 11.35 -2.08 -13.07
N LEU A 96 11.33 -2.78 -11.93
CA LEU A 96 10.59 -4.04 -11.78
C LEU A 96 9.09 -3.86 -11.99
N LEU A 97 8.51 -2.78 -11.44
CA LEU A 97 7.09 -2.46 -11.62
C LEU A 97 6.75 -2.31 -13.11
N VAL A 98 7.55 -1.54 -13.85
CA VAL A 98 7.34 -1.30 -15.29
C VAL A 98 7.46 -2.61 -16.07
N GLU A 99 8.52 -3.40 -15.83
CA GLU A 99 8.73 -4.68 -16.50
C GLU A 99 7.54 -5.63 -16.29
N ILE A 100 7.08 -5.77 -15.05
CA ILE A 100 5.97 -6.66 -14.71
C ILE A 100 4.65 -6.15 -15.29
N GLN A 101 4.42 -4.84 -15.26
CA GLN A 101 3.23 -4.24 -15.86
C GLN A 101 3.16 -4.50 -17.37
N GLU A 102 4.26 -4.32 -18.10
CA GLU A 102 4.33 -4.59 -19.54
C GLU A 102 4.01 -6.06 -19.86
N ARG A 103 4.55 -6.98 -19.06
CA ARG A 103 4.29 -8.42 -19.20
C ARG A 103 2.84 -8.79 -18.88
N ALA A 104 2.28 -8.20 -17.82
CA ALA A 104 0.88 -8.40 -17.46
C ALA A 104 -0.06 -7.88 -18.56
N PHE A 105 0.24 -6.73 -19.14
CA PHE A 105 -0.53 -6.16 -20.25
C PHE A 105 -0.48 -7.00 -21.51
N ALA A 106 0.71 -7.52 -21.87
CA ALA A 106 0.86 -8.43 -22.99
C ALA A 106 0.05 -9.72 -22.77
N ALA A 107 0.18 -10.36 -21.60
CA ALA A 107 -0.57 -11.56 -21.25
C ALA A 107 -2.09 -11.32 -21.27
N LEU A 108 -2.56 -10.20 -20.72
CA LEU A 108 -3.97 -9.83 -20.71
C LEU A 108 -4.53 -9.67 -22.13
N LYS A 109 -3.75 -9.05 -23.03
CA LYS A 109 -4.13 -8.90 -24.44
C LYS A 109 -4.24 -10.27 -25.12
N GLU A 110 -3.25 -11.14 -24.95
CA GLU A 110 -3.24 -12.48 -25.54
C GLU A 110 -4.45 -13.31 -25.07
N LEU A 111 -4.76 -13.29 -23.76
CA LEU A 111 -5.92 -14.00 -23.23
C LEU A 111 -7.24 -13.49 -23.82
N ARG A 112 -7.40 -12.16 -23.94
CA ARG A 112 -8.61 -11.54 -24.52
C ARG A 112 -8.76 -11.82 -26.02
N GLU A 113 -7.66 -12.05 -26.72
CA GLU A 113 -7.64 -12.39 -28.15
C GLU A 113 -7.81 -13.91 -28.41
N GLY A 114 -7.94 -14.72 -27.35
CA GLY A 114 -8.13 -16.16 -27.46
C GLY A 114 -6.82 -16.94 -27.54
N ALA A 115 -5.92 -16.71 -26.58
CA ALA A 115 -4.66 -17.45 -26.43
C ALA A 115 -4.87 -18.97 -26.51
N SER A 116 -3.87 -19.68 -27.08
CA SER A 116 -3.89 -21.14 -27.14
C SER A 116 -3.81 -21.75 -25.73
N ALA A 117 -4.26 -22.99 -25.55
CA ALA A 117 -4.19 -23.68 -24.26
C ALA A 117 -2.76 -23.73 -23.68
N MET A 118 -1.75 -23.90 -24.54
CA MET A 118 -0.34 -23.88 -24.13
C MET A 118 0.05 -22.49 -23.61
N ARG A 119 -0.33 -21.43 -24.33
CA ARG A 119 -0.01 -20.06 -23.92
C ARG A 119 -0.75 -19.65 -22.65
N THR A 120 -2.01 -20.05 -22.49
CA THR A 120 -2.78 -19.82 -21.27
C THR A 120 -2.10 -20.49 -20.06
N ALA A 121 -1.56 -21.70 -20.21
CA ALA A 121 -0.80 -22.36 -19.14
C ALA A 121 0.51 -21.63 -18.79
N GLU A 122 1.23 -21.11 -19.79
CA GLU A 122 2.43 -20.27 -19.55
C GLU A 122 2.07 -18.97 -18.80
N ILE A 123 0.93 -18.36 -19.12
CA ILE A 123 0.45 -17.15 -18.43
C ILE A 123 0.05 -17.49 -16.99
N ALA A 124 -0.60 -18.63 -16.75
CA ALA A 124 -0.91 -19.11 -15.41
C ALA A 124 0.37 -19.26 -14.57
N GLN A 125 1.41 -19.90 -15.13
CA GLN A 125 2.71 -20.05 -14.46
C GLN A 125 3.36 -18.69 -14.14
N MET A 126 3.29 -17.72 -15.08
CA MET A 126 3.80 -16.37 -14.85
C MET A 126 3.09 -15.66 -13.68
N ILE A 127 1.77 -15.81 -13.55
CA ILE A 127 1.00 -15.26 -12.42
C ILE A 127 1.49 -15.84 -11.09
N GLU A 128 1.76 -17.14 -11.04
CA GLU A 128 2.24 -17.79 -9.82
C GLU A 128 3.67 -17.37 -9.45
N GLU A 129 4.58 -17.37 -10.43
CA GLU A 129 6.01 -17.15 -10.21
C GLU A 129 6.37 -15.67 -10.06
N GLU A 130 5.73 -14.78 -10.83
CA GLU A 130 6.15 -13.37 -10.93
C GLU A 130 5.19 -12.40 -10.27
N LEU A 131 3.89 -12.69 -10.31
CA LEU A 131 2.87 -11.88 -9.61
C LEU A 131 2.59 -12.41 -8.20
N CYS A 132 3.32 -13.44 -7.78
CA CYS A 132 3.24 -14.04 -6.45
C CYS A 132 1.79 -14.37 -6.04
N THR A 133 1.03 -14.97 -6.96
CA THR A 133 -0.36 -15.35 -6.74
C THR A 133 -0.57 -16.81 -7.10
N LYS A 134 -0.70 -17.66 -6.09
CA LYS A 134 -0.97 -19.11 -6.26
C LYS A 134 -2.39 -19.30 -6.76
N LEU A 135 -2.54 -20.10 -7.80
CA LEU A 135 -3.85 -20.40 -8.39
C LEU A 135 -4.52 -21.57 -7.64
N PRO A 136 -5.86 -21.65 -7.63
CA PRO A 136 -6.55 -22.86 -7.22
C PRO A 136 -6.24 -24.02 -8.18
N ASP A 137 -6.43 -25.26 -7.72
CA ASP A 137 -6.20 -26.48 -8.53
C ASP A 137 -6.97 -26.45 -9.86
N GLU A 138 -8.19 -25.89 -9.83
CA GLU A 138 -9.01 -25.63 -11.00
C GLU A 138 -9.14 -24.13 -11.23
N TRP A 139 -8.56 -23.63 -12.32
CA TRP A 139 -8.65 -22.23 -12.74
C TRP A 139 -9.19 -22.11 -14.16
N THR A 140 -9.72 -20.92 -14.49
CA THR A 140 -10.20 -20.61 -15.84
C THR A 140 -9.45 -19.42 -16.44
N PRO A 141 -9.44 -19.25 -17.78
CA PRO A 141 -8.87 -18.07 -18.41
C PRO A 141 -9.45 -16.75 -17.87
N GLU A 142 -10.73 -16.73 -17.50
CA GLU A 142 -11.40 -15.57 -16.91
C GLU A 142 -10.79 -15.20 -15.56
N LEU A 143 -10.46 -16.18 -14.70
CA LEU A 143 -9.74 -15.91 -13.46
C LEU A 143 -8.37 -15.26 -13.73
N LEU A 144 -7.62 -15.75 -14.71
CA LEU A 144 -6.32 -15.17 -15.07
C LEU A 144 -6.47 -13.72 -15.55
N ILE A 145 -7.47 -13.46 -16.39
CA ILE A 145 -7.81 -12.10 -16.84
C ILE A 145 -8.13 -11.18 -15.65
N GLU A 146 -8.93 -11.65 -14.70
CA GLU A 146 -9.30 -10.86 -13.52
C GLU A 146 -8.11 -10.61 -12.56
N LEU A 147 -7.14 -11.53 -12.50
CA LEU A 147 -5.90 -11.35 -11.72
C LEU A 147 -4.92 -10.39 -12.41
N LEU A 148 -4.87 -10.39 -13.74
CA LEU A 148 -4.02 -9.50 -14.53
C LEU A 148 -4.59 -8.09 -14.67
N ASP A 149 -5.91 -7.92 -14.72
CA ASP A 149 -6.59 -6.61 -14.87
C ASP A 149 -6.78 -5.92 -13.50
N ARG A 150 -5.66 -5.73 -12.78
CA ARG A 150 -5.58 -5.10 -11.45
C ARG A 150 -4.49 -4.03 -11.38
N PRO A 151 -4.63 -3.03 -10.49
CA PRO A 151 -3.51 -2.17 -10.14
C PRO A 151 -2.34 -2.99 -9.56
N ILE A 152 -1.11 -2.57 -9.85
CA ILE A 152 0.10 -3.27 -9.39
C ILE A 152 0.83 -2.40 -8.35
N ARG A 153 1.37 -3.04 -7.33
CA ARG A 153 2.33 -2.43 -6.40
C ARG A 153 3.54 -3.33 -6.18
N VAL A 154 4.71 -2.72 -6.21
CA VAL A 154 5.97 -3.33 -5.78
C VAL A 154 6.37 -2.68 -4.46
N CYS A 155 6.53 -3.48 -3.42
CA CYS A 155 6.83 -3.03 -2.07
C CYS A 155 8.25 -3.44 -1.70
N GLY A 156 9.08 -2.46 -1.35
CA GLY A 156 10.36 -2.73 -0.70
C GLY A 156 10.11 -3.21 0.72
N MET A 157 10.63 -4.37 1.08
CA MET A 157 10.49 -5.01 2.38
C MET A 157 11.86 -5.07 3.06
N VAL A 158 11.96 -4.61 4.31
CA VAL A 158 13.20 -4.68 5.09
C VAL A 158 13.13 -5.84 6.07
N ARG A 159 14.29 -6.41 6.44
CA ARG A 159 14.34 -7.42 7.51
C ARG A 159 13.74 -6.89 8.80
N ASN A 160 12.98 -7.74 9.47
CA ASN A 160 12.33 -7.39 10.72
C ASN A 160 13.30 -7.56 11.89
N ASP A 161 13.80 -6.44 12.43
CA ASP A 161 14.65 -6.41 13.65
C ASP A 161 13.80 -6.24 14.94
N GLY A 162 12.54 -6.68 14.92
CA GLY A 162 11.62 -6.64 16.06
C GLY A 162 10.74 -5.38 16.10
N GLU A 163 10.63 -4.66 14.99
CA GLU A 163 9.75 -3.49 14.90
C GLU A 163 8.28 -3.91 14.78
N PRO A 164 7.36 -3.28 15.53
CA PRO A 164 5.95 -3.55 15.39
C PRO A 164 5.42 -2.97 14.07
N GLY A 165 4.68 -3.78 13.32
CA GLY A 165 3.90 -3.32 12.17
C GLY A 165 3.54 -4.45 11.20
N GLY A 166 3.07 -4.06 10.01
CA GLY A 166 2.62 -5.01 8.99
C GLY A 166 3.77 -5.77 8.33
N GLY A 167 3.50 -7.01 7.95
CA GLY A 167 4.46 -7.91 7.30
C GLY A 167 3.89 -8.54 6.02
N PRO A 168 4.73 -9.30 5.29
CA PRO A 168 4.31 -10.03 4.11
C PRO A 168 3.64 -11.35 4.49
N PHE A 169 2.41 -11.57 4.02
CA PHE A 169 1.66 -12.81 4.27
C PHE A 169 0.94 -13.29 3.01
N TRP A 170 0.69 -14.59 2.94
CA TRP A 170 -0.23 -15.15 1.96
C TRP A 170 -1.65 -14.93 2.46
N VAL A 171 -2.49 -14.30 1.64
CA VAL A 171 -3.91 -14.05 1.94
C VAL A 171 -4.75 -14.80 0.92
N GLU A 172 -5.72 -15.55 1.42
CA GLU A 172 -6.69 -16.27 0.60
C GLU A 172 -7.66 -15.27 -0.05
N GLY A 173 -7.74 -15.33 -1.37
CA GLY A 173 -8.63 -14.54 -2.19
C GLY A 173 -10.02 -15.16 -2.29
N LYS A 174 -10.97 -14.38 -2.82
CA LYS A 174 -12.39 -14.76 -2.88
C LYS A 174 -12.69 -15.92 -3.84
N ARG A 175 -11.74 -16.28 -4.71
CA ARG A 175 -11.91 -17.33 -5.73
C ARG A 175 -10.95 -18.51 -5.51
N GLY A 176 -10.39 -18.63 -4.30
CA GLY A 176 -9.50 -19.72 -3.91
C GLY A 176 -8.04 -19.51 -4.33
N GLU A 177 -7.71 -18.41 -4.98
CA GLU A 177 -6.33 -18.00 -5.18
C GLU A 177 -5.69 -17.58 -3.85
N CYS A 178 -4.37 -17.67 -3.71
CA CYS A 178 -3.65 -17.11 -2.57
C CYS A 178 -2.59 -16.13 -3.06
N ALA A 179 -2.70 -14.84 -2.70
CA ALA A 179 -1.78 -13.80 -3.13
C ALA A 179 -0.94 -13.29 -1.96
N LEU A 180 0.30 -12.86 -2.23
CA LEU A 180 1.06 -12.09 -1.26
C LEU A 180 0.37 -10.75 -0.98
N GLN A 181 0.20 -10.40 0.29
CA GLN A 181 -0.38 -9.13 0.73
C GLN A 181 0.32 -8.63 1.99
N ILE A 182 0.19 -7.33 2.27
CA ILE A 182 0.64 -6.75 3.52
C ILE A 182 -0.50 -6.92 4.52
N ALA A 183 -0.26 -7.62 5.63
CA ALA A 183 -1.23 -7.74 6.72
C ALA A 183 -0.67 -7.12 8.00
N GLU A 184 -1.55 -6.48 8.77
CA GLU A 184 -1.24 -5.95 10.10
C GLU A 184 -1.85 -6.82 11.20
N SER A 185 -1.36 -6.63 12.43
CA SER A 185 -1.83 -7.40 13.58
C SER A 185 -3.33 -7.29 13.83
N SER A 186 -3.98 -6.18 13.44
CA SER A 186 -5.41 -5.97 13.58
C SER A 186 -6.26 -6.85 12.64
N GLN A 187 -5.65 -7.41 11.59
CA GLN A 187 -6.33 -8.24 10.58
C GLN A 187 -6.04 -9.73 10.75
N ILE A 188 -5.17 -10.08 11.68
CA ILE A 188 -4.76 -11.47 11.92
C ILE A 188 -5.55 -11.99 13.12
N SER A 189 -6.18 -13.13 12.91
CA SER A 189 -6.97 -13.82 13.93
C SER A 189 -6.08 -14.17 15.14
N PRO A 190 -6.64 -14.30 16.36
CA PRO A 190 -5.87 -14.76 17.51
C PRO A 190 -5.25 -16.15 17.34
N GLU A 191 -5.85 -17.02 16.52
CA GLU A 191 -5.34 -18.35 16.19
C GLU A 191 -4.12 -18.31 15.27
N ASP A 192 -4.06 -17.32 14.36
CA ASP A 192 -2.94 -17.11 13.45
C ASP A 192 -1.90 -16.12 14.00
N ALA A 193 -2.13 -15.55 15.18
CA ALA A 193 -1.20 -14.62 15.83
C ALA A 193 0.26 -15.13 15.92
N PRO A 194 0.55 -16.44 16.12
CA PRO A 194 1.93 -16.94 16.06
C PRO A 194 2.63 -16.69 14.71
N MET A 195 1.90 -16.60 13.60
CA MET A 195 2.47 -16.32 12.27
C MET A 195 3.17 -14.95 12.21
N MET A 196 2.70 -13.97 12.99
CA MET A 196 3.35 -12.65 13.07
C MET A 196 4.79 -12.74 13.56
N SER A 197 5.07 -13.64 14.50
CA SER A 197 6.43 -13.86 15.00
C SER A 197 7.35 -14.54 13.99
N GLY A 198 6.78 -15.21 12.99
CA GLY A 198 7.51 -15.85 11.89
C GLY A 198 7.83 -14.92 10.72
N ALA A 199 7.28 -13.70 10.69
CA ALA A 199 7.53 -12.75 9.62
C ALA A 199 9.00 -12.28 9.63
N THR A 200 9.75 -12.67 8.61
CA THR A 200 11.17 -12.33 8.47
C THR A 200 11.42 -10.89 8.02
N HIS A 201 10.38 -10.24 7.46
CA HIS A 201 10.43 -8.90 6.94
C HIS A 201 9.24 -8.07 7.43
N PHE A 202 9.40 -6.76 7.40
CA PHE A 202 8.43 -5.75 7.78
C PHE A 202 8.23 -4.77 6.62
N ASN A 203 7.03 -4.18 6.51
CA ASN A 203 6.70 -3.18 5.50
C ASN A 203 7.12 -1.76 5.96
N PRO A 204 8.21 -1.17 5.42
CA PRO A 204 8.62 0.20 5.73
C PRO A 204 7.75 1.28 5.07
N VAL A 205 6.68 0.88 4.37
CA VAL A 205 5.85 1.74 3.50
C VAL A 205 6.73 2.37 2.42
N ASP A 206 7.48 1.56 1.69
CA ASP A 206 8.17 1.97 0.46
C ASP A 206 7.51 1.28 -0.74
N LEU A 207 6.47 1.91 -1.27
CA LEU A 207 5.63 1.33 -2.31
C LEU A 207 5.84 2.09 -3.62
N VAL A 208 5.94 1.34 -4.72
CA VAL A 208 5.85 1.88 -6.07
C VAL A 208 4.62 1.26 -6.74
N CYS A 209 3.69 2.11 -7.14
CA CYS A 209 2.36 1.73 -7.59
C CYS A 209 2.15 2.12 -9.05
N ALA A 210 1.50 1.25 -9.81
CA ALA A 210 1.04 1.51 -11.17
C ALA A 210 -0.51 1.43 -11.22
N PRO A 211 -1.20 2.58 -11.38
CA PRO A 211 -2.67 2.62 -11.39
C PRO A 211 -3.28 2.49 -12.79
N ALA A 212 -2.46 2.36 -13.83
CA ALA A 212 -2.92 2.29 -15.22
C ALA A 212 -3.37 0.89 -15.63
N ARG A 213 -4.39 0.84 -16.48
CA ARG A 213 -4.87 -0.33 -17.22
C ARG A 213 -4.08 -0.52 -18.51
N TYR A 214 -4.17 -1.71 -19.07
CA TYR A 214 -3.49 -2.06 -20.34
C TYR A 214 -3.96 -1.23 -21.54
N ASP A 215 -5.15 -0.64 -21.48
CA ASP A 215 -5.73 0.22 -22.51
C ASP A 215 -5.36 1.70 -22.34
N GLY A 216 -4.50 2.03 -21.38
CA GLY A 216 -4.07 3.39 -21.06
C GLY A 216 -5.07 4.18 -20.19
N THR A 217 -6.20 3.58 -19.82
CA THR A 217 -7.11 4.18 -18.82
C THR A 217 -6.58 3.95 -17.41
N LYS A 218 -7.13 4.65 -16.42
CA LYS A 218 -6.78 4.46 -15.00
C LYS A 218 -7.81 3.55 -14.32
N PHE A 219 -7.36 2.66 -13.44
CA PHE A 219 -8.25 2.00 -12.50
C PHE A 219 -8.88 3.01 -11.53
N ASP A 220 -10.17 2.84 -11.26
CA ASP A 220 -10.82 3.45 -10.10
C ASP A 220 -10.37 2.68 -8.85
N LEU A 221 -9.36 3.22 -8.16
CA LEU A 221 -8.67 2.54 -7.07
C LEU A 221 -9.60 2.24 -5.89
N THR A 222 -10.71 2.98 -5.77
CA THR A 222 -11.71 2.76 -4.71
C THR A 222 -12.48 1.45 -4.88
N LYS A 223 -12.44 0.83 -6.06
CA LYS A 223 -13.05 -0.48 -6.33
C LYS A 223 -12.17 -1.67 -5.95
N TYR A 224 -10.92 -1.43 -5.59
CA TYR A 224 -9.92 -2.46 -5.25
C TYR A 224 -9.62 -2.52 -3.74
N THR A 225 -10.55 -2.00 -2.93
CA THR A 225 -10.50 -2.06 -1.46
C THR A 225 -11.24 -3.28 -0.94
N ASP A 226 -10.86 -3.78 0.25
CA ASP A 226 -11.67 -4.72 1.02
C ASP A 226 -12.31 -4.02 2.25
N PRO A 227 -13.60 -3.64 2.17
CA PRO A 227 -14.33 -3.01 3.27
C PRO A 227 -14.38 -3.84 4.56
N ALA A 228 -14.24 -5.16 4.48
CA ALA A 228 -14.31 -6.05 5.64
C ALA A 228 -13.09 -5.90 6.57
N THR A 229 -12.00 -5.29 6.10
CA THR A 229 -10.77 -5.08 6.86
C THR A 229 -10.76 -3.81 7.71
N GLY A 230 -11.84 -3.02 7.67
CA GLY A 230 -12.02 -1.91 8.60
C GLY A 230 -12.16 -2.42 10.04
N PHE A 231 -11.70 -1.64 11.02
CA PHE A 231 -11.71 -2.05 12.43
C PHE A 231 -12.19 -0.92 13.34
N ILE A 232 -12.62 -1.27 14.55
CA ILE A 232 -13.02 -0.30 15.57
C ILE A 232 -11.82 0.03 16.44
N SER A 233 -11.45 1.31 16.49
CA SER A 233 -10.42 1.80 17.40
C SER A 233 -11.02 2.49 18.63
N SER A 234 -10.40 2.27 19.78
CA SER A 234 -10.75 2.97 21.02
C SER A 234 -9.82 4.17 21.19
N LYS A 235 -10.39 5.34 21.45
CA LYS A 235 -9.67 6.61 21.65
C LYS A 235 -10.28 7.36 22.83
N SER A 236 -9.68 8.49 23.18
CA SER A 236 -10.27 9.43 24.14
C SER A 236 -10.28 10.85 23.57
N LYS A 237 -11.25 11.65 24.00
CA LYS A 237 -11.33 13.08 23.72
C LYS A 237 -11.87 13.79 24.98
N ASP A 238 -11.17 14.82 25.43
CA ASP A 238 -11.57 15.63 26.60
C ASP A 238 -11.84 14.76 27.86
N GLY A 239 -11.04 13.71 28.06
CA GLY A 239 -11.18 12.77 29.17
C GLY A 239 -12.33 11.76 29.04
N ARG A 240 -13.10 11.79 27.94
CA ARG A 240 -14.16 10.82 27.63
C ARG A 240 -13.67 9.77 26.66
N GLU A 241 -13.95 8.51 26.94
CA GLU A 241 -13.69 7.41 26.02
C GLU A 241 -14.66 7.44 24.83
N LEU A 242 -14.16 7.07 23.66
CA LEU A 242 -14.94 6.94 22.44
C LEU A 242 -14.43 5.76 21.60
N ARG A 243 -15.29 5.28 20.72
CA ARG A 243 -14.96 4.35 19.65
C ARG A 243 -15.17 5.01 18.30
N ALA A 244 -14.32 4.70 17.34
CA ALA A 244 -14.47 5.16 15.96
C ALA A 244 -14.12 4.01 15.01
N GLN A 245 -14.78 4.00 13.85
CA GLN A 245 -14.44 3.08 12.77
C GLN A 245 -13.23 3.64 12.02
N GLU A 246 -12.17 2.83 11.89
CA GLU A 246 -11.10 3.07 10.93
C GLU A 246 -11.42 2.30 9.65
N LEU A 247 -11.24 2.98 8.52
CA LEU A 247 -11.41 2.37 7.19
C LEU A 247 -10.27 1.35 6.95
N PRO A 248 -10.46 0.42 6.00
CA PRO A 248 -9.41 -0.48 5.52
C PRO A 248 -8.07 0.24 5.35
N GLY A 249 -7.02 -0.16 6.05
CA GLY A 249 -5.74 0.56 6.01
C GLY A 249 -5.17 0.63 4.60
N LEU A 250 -4.44 1.70 4.26
CA LEU A 250 -4.08 2.03 2.87
C LEU A 250 -3.44 0.85 2.14
N TRP A 251 -2.41 0.23 2.72
CA TRP A 251 -1.67 -0.86 2.09
C TRP A 251 -2.18 -2.25 2.49
N ASN A 252 -2.96 -2.38 3.55
CA ASN A 252 -3.36 -3.68 4.09
C ASN A 252 -4.85 -3.98 3.89
N GLY A 253 -5.64 -3.02 3.40
CA GLY A 253 -7.07 -3.21 3.12
C GLY A 253 -7.59 -2.39 1.94
N ALA A 254 -7.22 -1.12 1.82
CA ALA A 254 -7.61 -0.30 0.66
C ALA A 254 -6.87 -0.70 -0.64
N MET A 255 -5.82 -1.50 -0.52
CA MET A 255 -5.09 -2.11 -1.64
C MET A 255 -5.23 -3.65 -1.66
N ALA A 256 -6.29 -4.21 -1.07
CA ALA A 256 -6.43 -5.66 -0.91
C ALA A 256 -6.52 -6.42 -2.25
N ASP A 257 -7.18 -5.85 -3.26
CA ASP A 257 -7.33 -6.47 -4.58
C ASP A 257 -6.26 -5.98 -5.59
N TRP A 258 -5.10 -5.56 -5.10
CA TRP A 258 -3.95 -5.18 -5.93
C TRP A 258 -2.99 -6.36 -6.11
N THR A 259 -2.38 -6.44 -7.29
CA THR A 259 -1.23 -7.34 -7.51
C THR A 259 -0.04 -6.80 -6.73
N THR A 260 0.50 -7.63 -5.83
CA THR A 260 1.48 -7.19 -4.84
C THR A 260 2.74 -8.03 -4.94
N ILE A 261 3.88 -7.33 -5.04
CA ILE A 261 5.18 -7.95 -5.24
C ILE A 261 6.12 -7.42 -4.18
N PHE A 262 6.83 -8.32 -3.50
CA PHE A 262 7.76 -7.98 -2.43
C PHE A 262 9.20 -8.12 -2.88
N VAL A 263 10.01 -7.11 -2.55
CA VAL A 263 11.43 -7.08 -2.87
C VAL A 263 12.19 -6.86 -1.56
N ASP A 264 13.11 -7.76 -1.22
CA ASP A 264 14.05 -7.56 -0.10
C ASP A 264 14.95 -6.37 -0.42
N VAL A 265 14.88 -5.34 0.42
CA VAL A 265 15.70 -4.12 0.31
C VAL A 265 16.53 -3.93 1.58
N PRO A 266 17.73 -3.31 1.48
CA PRO A 266 18.58 -3.08 2.64
C PRO A 266 17.87 -2.26 3.71
N LEU A 267 18.14 -2.59 4.98
CA LEU A 267 17.64 -1.83 6.13
C LEU A 267 18.01 -0.34 6.05
N ALA A 268 19.12 0.00 5.39
CA ALA A 268 19.54 1.39 5.15
C ALA A 268 18.52 2.24 4.36
N THR A 269 17.56 1.62 3.68
CA THR A 269 16.44 2.32 3.02
C THR A 269 15.35 2.80 3.98
N PHE A 270 15.42 2.35 5.25
CA PHE A 270 14.46 2.61 6.30
C PHE A 270 15.11 3.29 7.51
N SER A 271 14.82 4.58 7.68
CA SER A 271 15.31 5.39 8.81
C SER A 271 14.15 6.22 9.38
N PRO A 272 13.23 5.60 10.14
CA PRO A 272 12.06 6.29 10.67
C PRO A 272 12.40 7.17 11.88
N VAL A 273 11.77 8.34 11.97
CA VAL A 273 11.82 9.24 13.12
C VAL A 273 10.43 9.28 13.77
N LYS A 274 10.18 8.39 14.73
CA LYS A 274 8.91 8.30 15.46
C LYS A 274 8.89 9.25 16.67
N VAL A 275 10.03 9.45 17.31
CA VAL A 275 10.22 10.38 18.44
C VAL A 275 11.47 11.25 18.23
N VAL A 276 11.54 12.39 18.91
CA VAL A 276 12.67 13.34 18.77
C VAL A 276 14.04 12.67 19.01
N ASN A 277 14.11 11.72 19.95
CA ASN A 277 15.35 10.99 20.26
C ASN A 277 15.83 10.09 19.11
N ASP A 278 14.97 9.73 18.16
CA ASP A 278 15.39 8.95 17.00
C ASP A 278 16.38 9.74 16.12
N LEU A 279 16.31 11.08 16.13
CA LEU A 279 17.27 11.94 15.43
C LEU A 279 18.70 11.83 15.98
N LEU A 280 18.89 11.29 17.18
CA LEU A 280 20.21 11.06 17.77
C LEU A 280 20.85 9.75 17.29
N ARG A 281 20.09 8.88 16.63
CA ARG A 281 20.63 7.61 16.12
C ARG A 281 21.62 7.89 14.98
N PRO A 282 22.64 7.02 14.79
CA PRO A 282 23.67 7.24 13.79
C PRO A 282 23.10 7.55 12.41
N GLU A 283 21.98 6.95 12.00
CA GLU A 283 21.34 7.12 10.69
C GLU A 283 20.96 8.57 10.36
N HIS A 284 20.77 9.40 11.39
CA HIS A 284 20.35 10.80 11.28
C HIS A 284 21.45 11.82 11.60
N GLN A 285 22.65 11.35 11.97
CA GLN A 285 23.86 12.16 12.22
C GLN A 285 24.76 12.19 10.97
#